data_AF-A0A3D4TRU4-F1
#
_entry.id   AF-A0A3D4TRU4-F1
#
_cell.length_a   1.000
_cell.length_b   1.000
_cell.length_c   1.000
_cell.angle_alpha   90.00
_cell.angle_beta   90.00
_cell.angle_gamma   90.00
#
_symmetry.space_group_name_H-M   'P 1'
#
loop_
_entity.id
_entity.type
_entity.pdbx_description
1 polymer ?
#
loop_
_entity_poly.entity_id
_entity_poly.type
_entity_poly.pdbx_seq_one_letter_code
_entity_poly.pdbx_strand_id
1 'polypeptide(L)' 'RTVGIVGSAGAYGRWLTRFFQQHMQLQVIGHDPADPGSHAPEHLLAQADVLVFSAPIRHTPALIAEYVRQSA' A
#
# COMPACT_ATOMS: atom_id res chain seq x y z
N ARG A 1 2.20 -14.81 -1.57
CA ARG A 1 2.00 -13.57 -2.36
C ARG A 1 1.76 -12.43 -1.39
N THR A 2 2.37 -11.28 -1.67
CA THR A 2 2.38 -10.10 -0.82
C THR A 2 1.68 -8.94 -1.52
N VAL A 3 0.69 -8.34 -0.87
CA VAL A 3 0.01 -7.14 -1.35
C VAL A 3 0.54 -5.94 -0.60
N GLY A 4 1.02 -4.93 -1.31
CA GLY A 4 1.36 -3.63 -0.75
C GLY A 4 0.17 -2.68 -0.80
N ILE A 5 -0.18 -2.03 0.31
CA ILE A 5 -1.26 -1.03 0.36
C ILE A 5 -0.68 0.34 0.67
N VAL A 6 -0.84 1.28 -0.27
CA VAL A 6 -0.52 2.70 -0.07
C VAL A 6 -1.77 3.40 0.46
N GLY A 7 -1.66 4.08 1.60
CA GLY A 7 -2.81 4.59 2.37
C GLY A 7 -3.39 3.53 3.33
N SER A 8 -2.53 2.67 3.89
CA SER A 8 -2.93 1.52 4.72
C SER A 8 -3.56 1.91 6.06
N ALA A 9 -3.28 3.10 6.59
CA ALA A 9 -3.87 3.56 7.84
C ALA A 9 -5.24 4.22 7.62
N GLY A 10 -5.63 4.53 6.38
CA GLY A 10 -6.98 5.01 6.05
C GLY A 10 -8.09 3.98 6.36
N ALA A 11 -9.35 4.42 6.42
CA ALA A 11 -10.47 3.53 6.72
C ALA A 11 -10.59 2.37 5.70
N TYR A 12 -10.49 2.67 4.41
CA TYR A 12 -10.50 1.67 3.35
C TYR A 12 -9.21 0.83 3.33
N GLY A 13 -8.05 1.44 3.58
CA GLY A 13 -6.77 0.72 3.69
C GLY A 13 -6.81 -0.35 4.78
N ARG A 14 -7.27 0.00 5.99
CA ARG A 14 -7.44 -0.96 7.10
C ARG A 14 -8.45 -2.07 6.78
N TRP A 15 -9.53 -1.72 6.09
CA TRP A 15 -10.52 -2.72 5.66
C TRP A 15 -9.92 -3.69 4.64
N LEU A 16 -9.21 -3.19 3.62
CA LEU A 16 -8.51 -4.00 2.62
C LEU A 16 -7.45 -4.90 3.26
N THR A 17 -6.65 -4.38 4.21
CA THR A 17 -5.68 -5.18 4.96
C THR A 17 -6.35 -6.37 5.63
N ARG A 18 -7.43 -6.14 6.38
CA ARG A 18 -8.19 -7.21 7.04
C ARG A 18 -8.76 -8.19 6.02
N PHE A 19 -9.34 -7.70 4.92
CA PHE A 19 -9.93 -8.54 3.89
C PHE A 19 -8.89 -9.49 3.26
N PHE A 20 -7.76 -8.96 2.79
CA PHE A 20 -6.72 -9.77 2.17
C PHE A 20 -6.08 -10.77 3.13
N GLN A 21 -5.86 -10.39 4.39
CA GLN A 21 -5.31 -11.28 5.40
C GLN A 21 -6.31 -12.38 5.81
N GLN A 22 -7.55 -12.01 6.13
CA GLN A 22 -8.50 -12.92 6.76
C GLN A 22 -9.25 -13.79 5.76
N HIS A 23 -9.62 -13.26 4.59
CA HIS A 23 -10.43 -13.98 3.62
C HIS A 23 -9.63 -14.55 2.45
N MET A 24 -8.46 -13.97 2.15
CA MET A 24 -7.61 -14.44 1.06
C MET A 24 -6.29 -15.06 1.54
N GLN A 25 -6.01 -15.00 2.85
CA GLN A 25 -4.80 -15.58 3.47
C GLN A 25 -3.50 -15.06 2.82
N LEU A 26 -3.51 -13.79 2.39
CA LEU A 26 -2.35 -13.13 1.77
C LEU A 26 -1.54 -12.38 2.83
N GLN A 27 -0.24 -12.22 2.56
CA GLN A 27 0.60 -11.30 3.33
C GLN A 27 0.30 -9.86 2.88
N VAL A 28 0.23 -8.93 3.82
CA VAL A 28 -0.05 -7.52 3.54
C VAL A 28 0.99 -6.65 4.23
N ILE A 29 1.62 -5.78 3.46
CA ILE A 29 2.51 -4.72 3.93
C ILE A 29 1.90 -3.37 3.56
N GLY A 30 2.02 -2.37 4.43
CA GLY A 30 1.37 -1.07 4.27
C GLY A 30 2.32 0.11 4.39
N HIS A 31 2.07 1.16 3.62
CA HIS A 31 2.66 2.49 3.79
C HIS A 31 1.55 3.51 3.99
N ASP A 32 1.68 4.36 5.01
CA ASP A 32 0.82 5.51 5.21
C ASP A 32 1.61 6.66 5.88
N PRO A 33 1.69 7.85 5.28
CA PRO A 33 2.39 8.99 5.87
C PRO A 33 1.85 9.43 7.24
N ALA A 34 0.58 9.10 7.56
CA ALA A 34 -0.01 9.39 8.86
C ALA A 34 0.32 8.34 9.93
N ASP A 35 0.99 7.24 9.56
CA ASP A 35 1.43 6.17 10.44
C ASP A 35 2.96 6.02 10.40
N PRO A 36 3.69 6.57 11.40
CA PRO A 36 5.14 6.47 11.49
C PRO A 36 5.67 5.03 11.62
N GLY A 37 4.82 4.07 12.00
CA GLY A 37 5.17 2.65 12.08
C GLY A 37 4.95 1.89 10.77
N SER A 38 4.37 2.53 9.75
CA SER A 38 4.18 1.91 8.45
C SER A 38 5.50 1.76 7.69
N HIS A 39 5.54 0.85 6.73
CA HIS A 39 6.73 0.60 5.94
C HIS A 39 7.05 1.79 5.03
N ALA A 40 8.33 1.96 4.69
CA ALA A 40 8.75 2.94 3.69
C ALA A 40 8.33 2.49 2.26
N PRO A 41 8.14 3.42 1.30
CA PRO A 41 7.78 3.11 -0.09
C PRO A 41 8.70 2.08 -0.76
N GLU A 42 10.00 2.17 -0.50
CA GLU A 42 11.03 1.29 -1.08
C GLU A 42 10.84 -0.16 -0.62
N HIS A 43 10.35 -0.36 0.61
CA HIS A 43 10.06 -1.69 1.14
C HIS A 43 8.87 -2.32 0.42
N LEU A 44 7.84 -1.52 0.09
CA LEU A 44 6.69 -1.99 -0.69
C LEU A 44 7.13 -2.39 -2.10
N LEU A 45 7.94 -1.57 -2.77
CA LEU A 45 8.45 -1.86 -4.11
C LEU A 45 9.31 -3.13 -4.16
N ALA A 46 10.09 -3.38 -3.10
CA ALA A 46 10.96 -4.55 -3.03
C ALA A 46 10.23 -5.86 -2.72
N GLN A 47 9.12 -5.83 -1.95
CA GLN A 47 8.50 -7.04 -1.40
C GLN A 47 7.08 -7.34 -1.87
N ALA A 48 6.35 -6.34 -2.39
CA ALA A 48 4.99 -6.54 -2.86
C ALA A 48 4.96 -7.12 -4.27
N ASP A 49 4.15 -8.16 -4.48
CA ASP A 49 3.84 -8.66 -5.82
C ASP A 49 2.88 -7.72 -6.56
N VAL A 50 2.02 -7.01 -5.81
CA VAL A 50 1.00 -6.09 -6.33
C VAL A 50 0.84 -4.91 -5.36
N LEU A 51 0.70 -3.70 -5.90
CA LEU A 51 0.37 -2.49 -5.13
C LEU A 51 -1.11 -2.10 -5.31
N VAL A 52 -1.76 -1.75 -4.20
CA VAL A 52 -3.12 -1.19 -4.15
C VAL A 52 -3.06 0.22 -3.57
N PHE A 53 -3.52 1.21 -4.33
CA PHE A 53 -3.56 2.61 -3.89
C PHE A 53 -4.93 2.95 -3.29
N SER A 54 -4.97 3.05 -1.96
CA SER A 54 -6.14 3.48 -1.18
C SER A 54 -5.94 4.90 -0.63
N ALA A 55 -5.66 5.85 -1.53
CA ALA A 55 -5.44 7.26 -1.22
C ALA A 55 -6.54 8.15 -1.82
N PRO A 56 -6.72 9.41 -1.34
CA PRO A 56 -7.67 10.33 -1.94
C PRO A 56 -7.37 10.55 -3.43
N ILE A 57 -8.40 10.47 -4.28
CA ILE A 57 -8.26 10.45 -5.75
C ILE A 57 -7.47 11.63 -6.33
N ARG A 58 -7.53 12.80 -5.69
CA ARG A 58 -6.78 14.00 -6.09
C ARG A 58 -5.25 13.86 -5.94
N HIS A 59 -4.78 12.93 -5.10
CA HIS A 59 -3.36 12.67 -4.85
C HIS A 59 -2.87 11.40 -5.55
N THR A 60 -3.78 10.47 -5.86
CA THR A 60 -3.45 9.15 -6.42
C THR A 60 -2.61 9.21 -7.71
N PRO A 61 -2.87 10.08 -8.71
CA PRO A 61 -2.04 10.12 -9.93
C PRO A 61 -0.57 10.47 -9.65
N ALA A 62 -0.34 11.46 -8.79
CA ALA A 62 1.02 11.88 -8.43
C ALA A 62 1.75 10.80 -7.61
N LEU A 63 1.02 10.12 -6.70
CA LEU A 63 1.56 9.00 -5.93
C LEU A 63 1.95 7.82 -6.84
N ILE A 64 1.08 7.42 -7.77
CA ILE A 64 1.40 6.35 -8.73
C ILE A 64 2.62 6.73 -9.56
N ALA A 65 2.69 7.97 -10.05
CA ALA A 65 3.84 8.43 -10.82
C ALA A 65 5.16 8.37 -10.04
N GLU A 66 5.14 8.68 -8.73
CA GLU A 66 6.31 8.54 -7.86
C GLU A 66 6.73 7.08 -7.70
N TYR A 67 5.80 6.17 -7.40
CA TYR A 67 6.10 4.74 -7.27
C TYR A 67 6.62 4.13 -8.58
N VAL A 68 6.08 4.56 -9.73
CA VAL A 68 6.60 4.14 -11.04
C VAL A 68 8.04 4.63 -11.25
N ARG A 69 8.35 5.89 -10.91
CA ARG A 69 9.72 6.42 -11.00
C ARG A 69 10.70 5.64 -10.12
N GLN A 70 10.30 5.28 -8.90
CA GLN A 70 11.15 4.53 -7.96
C GLN A 70 11.29 3.05 -8.33
N SER A 71 10.40 2.51 -9.16
CA SER A 71 10.43 1.11 -9.62
C SER A 71 11.32 0.85 -10.84
N ALA A 72 11.80 1.91 -11.50
CA ALA A 72 12.65 1.86 -12.67
C ALA A 72 14.13 1.76 -12.30
#